data_AF-F2L4P5-F1
#
_entry.id   AF-F2L4P5-F1
#
_cell.length_a   1.000
_cell.length_b   1.000
_cell.length_c   1.000
_cell.angle_alpha   90.00
_cell.angle_beta   90.00
_cell.angle_gamma   90.00
#
_symmetry.space_group_name_H-M   'P 1'
#
loop_
_entity.id
_entity.type
_entity.pdbx_description
1 polymer ?
#
loop_
_entity_poly.entity_id
_entity_poly.type
_entity_poly.pdbx_seq_one_letter_code
_entity_poly.pdbx_strand_id
1 'polypeptide(L)'
;MGVGESRPKLIFYISAGGETMTNADEAEVKIFLKLKRPRCRSCGSAVGPDNVGYLGIYRGVVSAYCSKCVEAMLSEVEAALALLMGRRYRSMIQGLPLPTDDE
;
A
#
# COMPACT_ATOMS: atom_id res chain seq x y z
N MET A 1 17.19 7.53 -37.13
CA MET A 1 16.60 8.12 -35.91
C MET A 1 15.41 7.26 -35.52
N GLY A 2 15.61 6.27 -34.63
CA GLY A 2 14.52 5.45 -34.10
C GLY A 2 13.93 6.16 -32.88
N VAL A 3 12.67 6.60 -33.00
CA VAL A 3 11.92 7.25 -31.92
C VAL A 3 11.77 6.24 -30.78
N GLY A 4 12.33 6.55 -29.62
CA GLY A 4 12.33 5.66 -28.47
C GLY A 4 10.92 5.31 -28.03
N GLU A 5 10.54 4.04 -28.19
CA GLU A 5 9.36 3.47 -27.56
C GLU A 5 9.59 3.42 -26.04
N SER A 6 9.40 4.55 -25.37
CA SER A 6 9.26 4.57 -23.92
C SER A 6 7.97 3.83 -23.58
N ARG A 7 8.11 2.59 -23.13
CA ARG A 7 7.01 1.87 -22.48
C ARG A 7 6.35 2.84 -21.49
N PRO A 8 5.02 2.99 -21.50
CA PRO A 8 4.36 3.92 -20.59
C PRO A 8 4.73 3.56 -19.16
N LYS A 9 5.44 4.46 -18.48
CA LYS A 9 5.91 4.24 -17.11
C LYS A 9 4.69 4.15 -16.21
N LEU A 10 4.52 3.00 -15.56
CA LEU A 10 3.65 2.87 -14.40
C LEU A 10 4.26 3.73 -13.29
N ILE A 11 3.52 4.71 -12.80
CA ILE A 11 3.86 5.42 -11.57
C ILE A 11 3.06 4.79 -10.45
N PHE A 12 3.71 4.41 -9.35
CA PHE A 12 3.01 3.94 -8.16
C PHE A 12 3.58 4.56 -6.89
N TYR A 13 2.69 4.69 -5.92
CA TYR A 13 2.96 5.04 -4.53
C TYR A 13 2.07 4.15 -3.67
N ILE A 14 2.63 3.50 -2.66
CA ILE A 14 1.90 2.74 -1.65
C ILE A 14 2.45 3.11 -0.27
N SER A 15 1.55 3.39 0.66
CA SER A 15 1.85 3.64 2.06
C SER A 15 0.90 2.83 2.91
N ALA A 16 1.45 1.87 3.65
CA ALA A 16 0.70 0.95 4.50
C ALA A 16 1.63 0.37 5.58
N GLY A 17 1.11 0.09 6.78
CA GLY A 17 1.90 -0.57 7.84
C GLY A 17 3.10 0.24 8.32
N GLY A 18 3.08 1.57 8.14
CA GLY A 18 4.20 2.46 8.47
C GLY A 18 5.33 2.47 7.44
N GLU A 19 5.23 1.68 6.38
CA GLU A 19 6.17 1.66 5.27
C GLU A 19 5.62 2.43 4.06
N THR A 20 6.53 2.93 3.22
CA THR A 20 6.17 3.58 1.97
C THR A 20 7.08 3.11 0.85
N MET A 21 6.48 2.69 -0.26
CA MET A 21 7.18 2.33 -1.48
C MET A 21 6.66 3.15 -2.65
N THR A 22 7.55 3.70 -3.46
CA THR A 22 7.20 4.50 -4.63
C THR A 22 8.29 4.38 -5.68
N ASN A 23 7.93 4.49 -6.95
CA ASN A 23 8.88 4.61 -8.06
C ASN A 23 8.89 6.00 -8.72
N ALA A 24 8.16 6.94 -8.14
CA ALA A 24 8.14 8.35 -8.51
C ALA A 24 8.66 9.21 -7.36
N ASP A 25 9.09 10.42 -7.70
CA ASP A 25 9.47 11.43 -6.72
C ASP A 25 8.26 11.80 -5.84
N GLU A 26 8.47 11.85 -4.52
CA GLU A 26 7.39 12.17 -3.58
C GLU A 26 6.79 13.56 -3.81
N ALA A 27 7.58 14.55 -4.21
CA ALA A 27 7.08 15.88 -4.50
C ALA A 27 6.17 15.87 -5.72
N GLU A 28 6.50 15.11 -6.76
CA GLU A 28 5.64 14.91 -7.94
C GLU A 28 4.31 14.27 -7.55
N VAL A 29 4.33 13.24 -6.69
CA VAL A 29 3.12 12.61 -6.16
C VAL A 29 2.25 13.62 -5.39
N LYS A 30 2.87 14.41 -4.50
CA LYS A 30 2.16 15.43 -3.70
C LYS A 30 1.55 16.51 -4.59
N ILE A 31 2.26 16.99 -5.61
CA ILE A 31 1.76 17.95 -6.60
C ILE A 31 0.60 17.35 -7.39
N PHE A 32 0.75 16.13 -7.88
CA PHE A 32 -0.27 15.42 -8.63
C PHE A 32 -1.57 15.30 -7.83
N LEU A 33 -1.50 14.87 -6.57
CA LEU A 33 -2.65 14.71 -5.69
C LEU A 33 -3.36 16.05 -5.44
N LYS A 34 -2.63 17.15 -5.26
CA LYS A 34 -3.21 18.49 -5.10
C LYS A 34 -3.96 18.97 -6.35
N LEU A 35 -3.46 18.64 -7.54
CA LEU A 35 -4.02 19.06 -8.82
C LEU A 35 -5.21 18.20 -9.26
N LYS A 36 -5.06 16.87 -9.21
CA LYS A 36 -6.08 15.94 -9.72
C LYS A 36 -7.16 15.58 -8.71
N ARG A 37 -6.85 15.68 -7.40
CA ARG A 37 -7.76 15.39 -6.29
C ARG A 37 -8.59 14.12 -6.52
N PRO A 38 -7.95 12.97 -6.79
CA PRO A 38 -8.67 11.75 -7.11
C PRO A 38 -9.53 11.31 -5.93
N ARG A 39 -10.57 10.52 -6.23
CA ARG A 39 -11.46 9.92 -5.24
C ARG A 39 -11.00 8.50 -4.95
N CYS A 40 -11.09 8.10 -3.69
CA CYS A 40 -10.82 6.74 -3.25
C CYS A 40 -11.77 5.78 -3.97
N ARG A 41 -11.24 4.76 -4.64
CA ARG A 41 -12.08 3.78 -5.36
C ARG A 41 -12.92 2.90 -4.46
N SER A 42 -12.52 2.71 -3.20
CA SER A 42 -13.25 1.90 -2.23
C SER A 42 -14.39 2.69 -1.57
N CYS A 43 -14.10 3.86 -0.99
CA CYS A 43 -15.06 4.60 -0.16
C CYS A 43 -15.49 5.96 -0.71
N GLY A 44 -14.94 6.42 -1.84
CA GLY A 44 -15.30 7.71 -2.45
C GLY A 44 -14.77 8.96 -1.73
N SER A 45 -13.99 8.82 -0.66
CA SER A 45 -13.35 9.97 0.01
C SER A 45 -12.35 10.68 -0.93
N ALA A 46 -12.11 11.97 -0.74
CA ALA A 46 -11.02 12.65 -1.44
C ALA A 46 -9.67 12.08 -1.00
N VAL A 47 -8.77 11.88 -1.96
CA VAL A 47 -7.38 11.45 -1.73
C VAL A 47 -6.45 12.61 -2.02
N GLY A 48 -5.65 12.96 -1.02
CA GLY A 48 -4.68 14.05 -1.02
C GLY A 48 -3.35 13.61 -0.41
N PRO A 49 -2.38 14.54 -0.31
CA PRO A 49 -1.03 14.26 0.20
C PRO A 49 -1.00 13.60 1.59
N ASP A 50 -1.95 13.94 2.45
CA ASP A 50 -1.92 13.56 3.86
C ASP A 50 -2.67 12.25 4.16
N ASN A 51 -3.36 11.68 3.16
CA ASN A 51 -4.18 10.49 3.34
C ASN A 51 -4.11 9.51 2.16
N VAL A 52 -3.10 9.62 1.30
CA VAL A 52 -2.87 8.67 0.21
C VAL A 52 -2.35 7.35 0.78
N GLY A 53 -3.09 6.27 0.54
CA GLY A 53 -2.62 4.91 0.86
C GLY A 53 -2.07 4.21 -0.37
N TYR A 54 -2.69 4.44 -1.52
CA TYR A 54 -2.20 3.95 -2.81
C TYR A 54 -2.52 4.95 -3.91
N LEU A 55 -1.57 5.14 -4.82
CA LEU A 55 -1.75 5.82 -6.08
C LEU A 55 -1.07 5.00 -7.18
N GLY A 56 -1.79 4.71 -8.26
CA GLY A 56 -1.27 4.08 -9.46
C GLY A 56 -1.69 4.88 -10.69
N ILE A 57 -0.74 5.24 -11.54
CA ILE A 57 -0.98 5.98 -12.78
C ILE A 57 -0.39 5.19 -13.94
N TYR A 58 -1.25 4.82 -14.89
CA TYR A 58 -0.83 4.10 -16.08
C TYR A 58 -1.61 4.61 -17.29
N ARG A 59 -0.92 5.05 -18.34
CA ARG A 59 -1.53 5.60 -19.57
C ARG A 59 -2.64 6.63 -19.31
N GLY A 60 -2.44 7.50 -18.31
CA GLY A 60 -3.42 8.53 -17.91
C GLY A 60 -4.59 8.03 -17.05
N VAL A 61 -4.73 6.72 -16.85
CA VAL A 61 -5.70 6.14 -15.91
C VAL A 61 -5.14 6.23 -14.50
N VAL A 62 -5.93 6.78 -13.58
CA VAL A 62 -5.56 6.98 -12.17
C VAL A 62 -6.33 6.02 -11.29
N SER A 63 -5.62 5.27 -10.46
CA SER A 63 -6.16 4.45 -9.38
C SER A 63 -5.70 5.01 -8.05
N ALA A 64 -6.62 5.36 -7.16
CA ALA A 64 -6.29 5.94 -5.87
C ALA A 64 -7.13 5.32 -4.75
N TYR A 65 -6.49 5.07 -3.61
CA TYR A 65 -7.14 4.62 -2.38
C TYR A 65 -6.61 5.46 -1.22
N CYS A 66 -7.49 5.80 -0.28
CA CYS A 66 -7.07 6.48 0.94
C CYS A 66 -6.38 5.50 1.91
N SER A 67 -5.51 6.02 2.76
CA SER A 67 -4.75 5.24 3.75
C SER A 67 -5.66 4.33 4.58
N LYS A 68 -6.79 4.83 5.08
CA LYS A 68 -7.76 4.03 5.84
C LYS A 68 -8.24 2.77 5.11
N CYS A 69 -8.55 2.87 3.81
CA CYS A 69 -8.99 1.71 3.03
C CYS A 69 -7.84 0.75 2.75
N VAL A 70 -6.62 1.27 2.51
CA VAL A 70 -5.44 0.42 2.29
C VAL A 70 -5.06 -0.33 3.55
N GLU A 71 -5.09 0.31 4.72
CA GLU A 71 -4.85 -0.34 6.01
C GLU A 71 -5.89 -1.42 6.32
N ALA A 72 -7.17 -1.17 6.02
CA ALA A 72 -8.21 -2.20 6.16
C ALA A 72 -7.93 -3.41 5.25
N MET A 73 -7.56 -3.18 3.98
CA MET A 73 -7.18 -4.25 3.06
C MET A 73 -5.93 -5.01 3.53
N LEU A 74 -4.92 -4.32 4.05
CA LEU A 74 -3.73 -4.96 4.61
C LEU A 74 -4.09 -5.88 5.78
N SER A 75 -4.91 -5.40 6.71
CA SER A 75 -5.37 -6.19 7.86
C SER A 75 -6.14 -7.44 7.46
N GLU A 76 -7.00 -7.35 6.44
CA GLU A 76 -7.72 -8.50 5.88
C GLU A 76 -6.75 -9.53 5.27
N VAL A 77 -5.75 -9.07 4.53
CA VAL A 77 -4.72 -9.94 3.92
C VAL A 77 -3.87 -10.62 5.01
N GLU A 78 -3.43 -9.88 6.02
CA GLU A 78 -2.68 -10.43 7.15
C GLU A 78 -3.48 -11.49 7.91
N ALA A 79 -4.78 -11.24 8.15
CA ALA A 79 -5.67 -12.21 8.78
C ALA A 79 -5.81 -13.49 7.93
N ALA A 80 -6.00 -13.34 6.61
CA ALA A 80 -6.09 -14.47 5.69
C ALA A 80 -4.78 -15.28 5.66
N LEU A 81 -3.62 -14.60 5.61
CA LEU A 81 -2.31 -15.25 5.66
C LEU A 81 -2.10 -16.00 6.98
N ALA A 82 -2.50 -15.40 8.11
CA ALA A 82 -2.38 -16.04 9.42
C ALA A 82 -3.22 -17.34 9.53
N LEU A 83 -4.39 -17.37 8.88
CA LEU A 83 -5.22 -18.58 8.80
C LEU A 83 -4.57 -19.64 7.90
N LEU A 84 -4.07 -19.24 6.72
CA LEU A 84 -3.42 -20.16 5.77
C LEU A 84 -2.11 -20.75 6.31
N MET A 85 -1.34 -19.96 7.06
CA MET A 85 -0.09 -20.39 7.68
C MET A 85 -0.30 -21.15 9.01
N GLY A 86 -1.55 -21.46 9.40
CA GLY A 86 -1.87 -22.44 10.44
C GLY A 86 -1.41 -22.08 11.86
N ARG A 87 -1.27 -20.79 12.21
CA ARG A 87 -0.83 -20.32 13.55
C ARG A 87 0.26 -21.18 14.24
N ARG A 88 1.52 -20.95 13.86
CA ARG A 88 2.59 -20.65 14.84
C ARG A 88 3.20 -19.28 14.55
N TYR A 89 2.38 -18.22 14.58
CA TYR A 89 2.90 -16.85 14.69
C TYR A 89 2.73 -16.38 16.12
N ARG A 90 3.76 -16.62 16.93
CA ARG A 90 3.94 -16.03 18.25
C ARG A 90 4.19 -14.54 17.99
N SER A 91 3.32 -13.65 18.47
CA SER A 91 3.59 -12.22 18.35
C SER A 91 4.96 -11.93 18.97
N MET A 92 5.82 -11.20 18.27
CA MET A 92 7.13 -10.77 18.76
C MET A 92 6.98 -9.62 19.77
N ILE A 93 6.11 -9.78 20.78
CA ILE A 93 6.01 -8.85 21.90
C ILE A 93 6.13 -9.65 23.20
N GLN A 94 7.37 -9.69 23.68
CA GLN A 94 7.85 -9.90 25.05
C GLN A 94 7.38 -11.15 25.83
N GLY A 95 8.33 -12.07 26.02
CA GLY A 95 8.69 -12.47 27.39
C GLY A 95 8.01 -13.69 28.02
N LEU A 96 7.66 -14.75 27.28
CA LEU A 96 7.33 -16.03 27.92
C LEU A 96 8.17 -17.21 27.43
N PRO A 97 8.67 -18.06 28.36
CA PRO A 97 9.56 -19.16 28.04
C PRO A 97 8.85 -20.16 27.11
N LEU A 98 9.64 -20.84 26.30
CA LEU A 98 9.17 -21.95 25.47
C LEU A 98 8.85 -23.14 26.38
N PRO A 99 7.75 -23.88 26.16
CA PRO A 99 7.58 -25.18 26.80
C PRO A 99 8.70 -26.09 26.29
N THR A 100 9.44 -26.69 27.22
CA THR A 100 10.26 -27.87 26.94
C THR A 100 9.29 -29.01 26.64
N ASP A 101 9.44 -29.63 25.48
CA ASP A 101 8.75 -30.87 25.18
C ASP A 101 9.32 -31.94 26.14
N ASP A 102 8.56 -32.30 27.18
CA ASP A 102 8.79 -33.49 27.99
C ASP A 102 8.33 -34.71 27.17
N GLU A 103 9.28 -35.57 26.78
CA GLU A 103 9.05 -37.00 26.48
C GLU A 103 9.16 -37.83 27.76
#